data_AF-A0A2G9U7H1-F1
#
_entry.id   AF-A0A2G9U7H1-F1
#
_cell.length_a   1.000
_cell.length_b   1.000
_cell.length_c   1.000
_cell.angle_alpha   90.00
_cell.angle_beta   90.00
_cell.angle_gamma   90.00
#
_symmetry.space_group_name_H-M   'P 1'
#
loop_
_entity.id
_entity.type
_entity.pdbx_description
1 polymer ?
#
loop_
_entity_poly.entity_id
_entity_poly.type
_entity_poly.pdbx_seq_one_letter_code
_entity_poly.pdbx_strand_id
1 'polypeptide(L)'
;MDFQMPLHPLTTEECMTMSEQDAPRSCNNHDEVMTQKVRQAAVDVHNKFRNILATGRVREAPYYVHFLPEAADMRAMTYDCGLENKALMRDLCMKLPRRRTFNYTGRNYGYITATVYIDNAEKAMIQWPKQKLKKWAAQ
;
A
#
# COMPACT_ATOMS: atom_id res chain seq x y z
N MET A 1 30.74 6.05 -17.33
CA MET A 1 30.30 6.75 -16.11
C MET A 1 29.46 5.76 -15.35
N ASP A 2 30.10 5.00 -14.47
CA ASP A 2 29.47 3.98 -13.65
C ASP A 2 28.62 4.65 -12.57
N PHE A 3 27.32 4.41 -12.60
CA PHE A 3 26.41 4.83 -11.54
C PHE A 3 26.42 3.72 -10.48
N GLN A 4 27.43 3.75 -9.61
CA GLN A 4 27.51 2.88 -8.44
C GLN A 4 26.36 3.28 -7.48
N MET A 5 25.24 2.55 -7.50
CA MET A 5 24.26 2.62 -6.42
C MET A 5 24.89 1.98 -5.17
N PRO A 6 25.06 2.72 -4.06
CA PRO A 6 25.62 2.12 -2.86
C PRO A 6 24.58 1.17 -2.26
N LEU A 7 24.94 -0.12 -2.22
CA LEU A 7 24.29 -1.13 -1.39
C LEU A 7 24.64 -0.85 0.07
N HIS A 8 23.94 0.10 0.69
CA HIS A 8 23.89 0.14 2.15
C HIS A 8 22.79 -0.83 2.62
N PRO A 9 23.13 -1.81 3.48
CA PRO A 9 22.11 -2.64 4.10
C PRO A 9 21.29 -1.76 5.05
N LEU A 10 20.05 -1.48 4.66
CA LEU A 10 19.10 -0.75 5.50
C LEU A 10 18.93 -1.55 6.80
N THR A 11 19.37 -0.96 7.90
CA THR A 11 19.21 -1.57 9.21
C THR A 11 17.74 -1.53 9.61
N THR A 12 17.29 -2.50 10.40
CA THR A 12 15.87 -2.63 10.82
C THR A 12 15.34 -1.40 11.58
N GLU A 13 16.21 -0.54 12.10
CA GLU A 13 15.83 0.68 12.81
C GLU A 13 15.51 1.84 11.85
N GLU A 14 16.13 1.91 10.67
CA GLU A 14 15.87 2.97 9.68
C GLU A 14 14.53 2.79 8.94
N CYS A 15 13.95 1.57 8.95
CA CYS A 15 12.63 1.33 8.38
C CYS A 15 11.48 1.70 9.35
N MET A 16 11.77 1.97 10.63
CA MET A 16 10.76 2.23 11.66
C MET A 16 10.69 3.69 12.14
N THR A 17 11.51 4.58 11.60
CA THR A 17 11.42 6.02 11.89
C THR A 17 10.27 6.64 11.11
N MET A 18 9.05 6.53 11.66
CA MET A 18 7.83 7.22 11.19
C MET A 18 7.88 8.75 11.38
N SER A 19 9.00 9.42 11.08
CA SER A 19 9.13 10.87 11.32
C SER A 19 9.66 11.71 10.16
N GLU A 20 9.70 11.20 8.93
CA GLU A 20 9.87 12.07 7.77
C GLU A 20 8.70 11.85 6.80
N GLN A 21 8.08 12.96 6.38
CA GLN A 21 6.91 12.94 5.52
C GLN A 21 7.34 12.65 4.09
N ASP A 22 7.57 11.38 3.76
CA ASP A 22 8.04 10.91 2.44
C ASP A 22 7.03 11.17 1.31
N ALA A 23 5.74 11.33 1.65
CA ALA A 23 4.69 11.60 0.69
C ALA A 23 4.59 13.09 0.33
N PRO A 24 4.34 13.42 -0.95
CA PRO A 24 4.27 14.80 -1.41
C PRO A 24 3.12 15.56 -0.76
N ARG A 25 3.37 16.83 -0.39
CA ARG A 25 2.35 17.73 0.16
C ARG A 25 1.22 17.99 -0.83
N SER A 26 1.55 18.07 -2.11
CA SER A 26 0.62 18.30 -3.21
C SER A 26 0.99 17.45 -4.42
N CYS A 27 -0.03 17.00 -5.16
CA CYS A 27 0.13 16.40 -6.49
C CYS A 27 -0.47 17.29 -7.59
N ASN A 28 -0.50 18.61 -7.35
CA ASN A 28 -1.09 19.69 -8.16
C ASN A 28 -2.62 19.64 -8.32
N ASN A 29 -3.25 18.48 -8.20
CA ASN A 29 -4.69 18.28 -8.33
C ASN A 29 -5.24 17.57 -7.08
N HIS A 30 -6.46 17.91 -6.68
CA HIS A 30 -7.25 17.18 -5.66
C HIS A 30 -6.69 17.16 -4.24
N ASP A 31 -5.87 18.13 -3.83
CA ASP A 31 -5.30 18.19 -2.47
C ASP A 31 -6.36 18.31 -1.36
N GLU A 32 -7.56 18.80 -1.69
CA GLU A 32 -8.71 18.84 -0.78
C GLU A 32 -9.21 17.43 -0.40
N VAL A 33 -9.06 16.46 -1.30
CA VAL A 33 -9.51 15.06 -1.11
C VAL A 33 -8.34 14.17 -0.73
N MET A 34 -7.20 14.32 -1.41
CA MET A 34 -5.96 13.60 -1.17
C MET A 34 -4.97 14.49 -0.42
N THR A 35 -5.19 14.68 0.88
CA THR A 35 -4.24 15.45 1.71
C THR A 35 -2.91 14.71 1.87
N GLN A 36 -1.83 15.42 2.22
CA GLN A 36 -0.53 14.79 2.52
C GLN A 36 -0.66 13.65 3.54
N LYS A 37 -1.50 13.82 4.57
CA LYS A 37 -1.76 12.80 5.58
C LYS A 37 -2.33 11.51 4.97
N VAL A 38 -3.27 11.63 4.03
CA VAL A 38 -3.84 10.47 3.32
C VAL A 38 -2.80 9.80 2.45
N ARG A 39 -1.97 10.59 1.75
CA ARG A 39 -0.88 10.06 0.92
C ARG A 39 0.17 9.32 1.74
N GLN A 40 0.55 9.89 2.89
CA GLN A 40 1.48 9.28 3.82
C GLN A 40 0.92 7.97 4.37
N ALA A 41 -0.33 7.98 4.88
CA ALA A 41 -1.00 6.78 5.37
C ALA A 41 -1.07 5.68 4.30
N ALA A 42 -1.29 6.05 3.03
CA ALA A 42 -1.32 5.08 1.93
C ALA A 42 0.03 4.35 1.76
N VAL A 43 1.15 5.07 1.81
CA VAL A 43 2.50 4.48 1.67
C VAL A 43 2.92 3.74 2.94
N ASP A 44 2.69 4.33 4.10
CA ASP A 44 3.06 3.76 5.41
C ASP A 44 2.38 2.41 5.63
N VAL A 45 1.07 2.34 5.38
CA VAL A 45 0.32 1.09 5.55
C VAL A 45 0.85 0.01 4.60
N HIS A 46 1.10 0.34 3.34
CA HIS A 46 1.65 -0.62 2.38
C HIS A 46 3.03 -1.10 2.79
N ASN A 47 3.94 -0.19 3.12
CA ASN A 47 5.31 -0.53 3.50
C ASN A 47 5.36 -1.31 4.81
N LYS A 48 4.53 -0.97 5.79
CA LYS A 48 4.37 -1.75 7.03
C LYS A 48 3.97 -3.20 6.73
N PHE A 49 2.93 -3.41 5.92
CA PHE A 49 2.52 -4.78 5.58
C PHE A 49 3.53 -5.51 4.71
N ARG A 50 4.20 -4.83 3.76
CA ARG A 50 5.27 -5.40 2.94
C ARG A 50 6.45 -5.84 3.80
N ASN A 51 6.85 -5.04 4.78
CA ASN A 51 7.89 -5.37 5.74
C ASN A 51 7.52 -6.61 6.55
N ILE A 52 6.33 -6.63 7.17
CA ILE A 52 5.87 -7.78 7.97
C ILE A 52 5.86 -9.05 7.10
N LEU A 53 5.32 -8.98 5.88
CA LEU A 53 5.32 -10.09 4.93
C LEU A 53 6.73 -10.54 4.57
N ALA A 54 7.65 -9.59 4.35
CA ALA A 54 9.03 -9.90 3.96
C ALA A 54 9.75 -10.75 5.01
N THR A 55 9.44 -10.59 6.30
CA THR A 55 10.07 -11.36 7.39
C THR A 55 9.71 -12.86 7.43
N GLY A 56 8.74 -13.31 6.64
CA GLY A 56 8.26 -14.70 6.68
C GLY A 56 7.56 -15.09 7.99
N ARG A 57 7.10 -14.12 8.79
CA ARG A 57 6.43 -14.35 10.09
C ARG A 57 4.91 -14.22 10.04
N VAL A 58 4.34 -14.06 8.84
CA VAL A 58 2.89 -13.98 8.64
C VAL A 58 2.34 -15.39 8.47
N ARG A 59 1.41 -15.79 9.34
CA ARG A 59 0.70 -17.07 9.17
C ARG A 59 -0.10 -17.04 7.88
N GLU A 60 -0.05 -18.14 7.13
CA GLU A 60 -0.83 -18.32 5.90
C GLU A 60 -2.33 -18.17 6.17
N ALA A 61 -2.78 -18.63 7.34
CA ALA A 61 -4.16 -18.61 7.77
C ALA A 61 -4.29 -18.69 9.31
N PRO A 62 -5.42 -18.25 9.89
CA PRO A 62 -5.58 -18.18 11.36
C PRO A 62 -5.37 -19.51 12.09
N TYR A 63 -5.73 -20.62 11.43
CA TYR A 63 -5.68 -21.97 12.01
C TYR A 63 -4.51 -22.83 11.48
N TYR A 64 -3.69 -22.29 10.59
CA TYR A 64 -2.58 -23.03 10.00
C TYR A 64 -1.28 -22.75 10.79
N VAL A 65 -0.45 -23.80 10.88
CA VAL A 65 0.87 -23.73 11.53
C VAL A 65 1.91 -23.13 10.58
N HIS A 66 1.66 -23.17 9.27
CA HIS A 66 2.56 -22.67 8.24
C HIS A 66 2.58 -21.15 8.16
N PHE A 67 3.77 -20.62 7.93
CA PHE A 67 4.03 -19.21 7.67
C PHE A 67 4.31 -19.00 6.17
N LEU A 68 4.00 -17.81 5.68
CA LEU A 68 4.43 -17.38 4.35
C LEU A 68 5.96 -17.31 4.30
N PRO A 69 6.59 -17.63 3.16
CA PRO A 69 8.05 -17.61 3.04
C PRO A 69 8.61 -16.19 3.19
N GLU A 70 9.86 -16.09 3.63
CA GLU A 70 10.64 -14.85 3.63
C GLU A 70 10.85 -14.35 2.19
N ALA A 71 10.83 -13.02 2.00
CA ALA A 71 11.05 -12.41 0.70
C ALA A 71 12.50 -11.92 0.56
N ALA A 72 13.20 -12.37 -0.49
CA ALA A 72 14.60 -12.02 -0.71
C ALA A 72 14.85 -10.54 -1.10
N ASP A 73 13.88 -9.86 -1.74
CA ASP A 73 14.00 -8.46 -2.18
C ASP A 73 12.64 -7.74 -2.20
N MET A 74 12.02 -7.60 -1.02
CA MET A 74 10.74 -6.86 -0.90
C MET A 74 10.97 -5.35 -0.75
N ARG A 75 11.08 -4.65 -1.88
CA ARG A 75 11.37 -3.20 -1.89
C ARG A 75 10.26 -2.34 -1.28
N ALA A 76 10.63 -1.22 -0.65
CA ALA A 76 9.67 -0.21 -0.21
C ALA A 76 8.98 0.46 -1.41
N MET A 77 7.71 0.84 -1.23
CA MET A 77 6.95 1.64 -2.18
C MET A 77 7.16 3.13 -1.90
N THR A 78 7.21 3.92 -2.97
CA THR A 78 7.18 5.39 -2.93
C THR A 78 5.84 5.90 -3.46
N TYR A 79 5.44 7.11 -3.04
CA TYR A 79 4.23 7.73 -3.57
C TYR A 79 4.46 8.21 -5.02
N ASP A 80 3.47 8.01 -5.91
CA ASP A 80 3.52 8.47 -7.30
C ASP A 80 2.25 9.27 -7.65
N CYS A 81 2.43 10.57 -7.91
CA CYS A 81 1.32 11.47 -8.25
C CYS A 81 0.66 11.12 -9.60
N GLY A 82 1.38 10.51 -10.54
CA GLY A 82 0.80 10.05 -11.80
C GLY A 82 -0.19 8.90 -11.61
N LEU A 83 0.08 7.99 -10.66
CA LEU A 83 -0.83 6.93 -10.25
C LEU A 83 -2.03 7.47 -9.45
N GLU A 84 -1.83 8.47 -8.58
CA GLU A 84 -2.94 9.17 -7.90
C GLU A 84 -3.92 9.75 -8.92
N ASN A 85 -3.43 10.54 -9.88
CA ASN A 85 -4.26 11.15 -10.91
C ASN A 85 -5.03 10.08 -11.72
N LYS A 86 -4.38 8.96 -12.09
CA LYS A 86 -5.06 7.85 -12.78
C LYS A 86 -6.14 7.17 -11.93
N ALA A 87 -5.98 7.13 -10.61
CA ALA A 87 -6.97 6.60 -9.69
C ALA A 87 -8.18 7.53 -9.58
N LEU A 88 -7.94 8.85 -9.51
CA LEU A 88 -8.98 9.88 -9.37
C LEU A 88 -9.74 10.17 -10.67
N MET A 89 -9.19 9.86 -11.84
CA MET A 89 -9.91 9.89 -13.13
C MET A 89 -11.10 8.92 -13.20
N ARG A 90 -11.32 8.09 -12.19
CA ARG A 90 -12.42 7.14 -12.13
C ARG A 90 -13.55 7.69 -11.28
N ASP A 91 -14.78 7.39 -11.70
CA ASP A 91 -15.95 7.64 -10.86
C ASP A 91 -15.86 6.78 -9.59
N LEU A 92 -15.61 7.43 -8.46
CA LEU A 92 -15.45 6.81 -7.15
C LEU A 92 -16.80 6.37 -6.54
N CYS A 93 -17.92 6.86 -7.07
CA CYS A 93 -19.28 6.57 -6.61
C CYS A 93 -19.88 5.34 -7.31
N MET A 94 -19.24 4.82 -8.36
CA MET A 94 -19.66 3.60 -9.05
C MET A 94 -18.74 2.42 -8.77
N LYS A 95 -19.33 1.23 -8.71
CA LYS A 95 -18.54 -0.01 -8.65
C LYS A 95 -17.70 -0.12 -9.93
N LEU A 96 -16.38 -0.12 -9.80
CA LEU A 96 -15.50 -0.17 -10.96
C LEU A 96 -15.69 -1.51 -11.70
N PRO A 97 -15.89 -1.51 -13.03
CA PRO A 97 -16.05 -2.74 -13.78
C PRO A 97 -14.77 -3.57 -13.75
N ARG A 98 -14.93 -4.90 -13.94
CA ARG A 98 -13.81 -5.84 -14.05
C ARG A 98 -12.88 -5.37 -15.16
N ARG A 99 -11.61 -5.18 -14.83
CA ARG A 99 -10.59 -4.74 -15.80
C ARG A 99 -10.33 -5.89 -16.79
N ARG A 100 -10.38 -5.59 -18.09
CA ARG A 100 -10.10 -6.56 -19.16
C ARG A 100 -8.63 -6.53 -19.62
N THR A 101 -7.94 -5.40 -19.44
CA THR A 101 -6.54 -5.18 -19.85
C THR A 101 -5.71 -4.58 -18.73
N PHE A 102 -4.51 -5.11 -18.51
CA PHE A 102 -3.59 -4.68 -17.45
C PHE A 102 -2.37 -4.00 -18.07
N ASN A 103 -2.44 -2.68 -18.27
CA ASN A 103 -1.33 -1.91 -18.83
C ASN A 103 -0.43 -1.40 -17.69
N TYR A 104 0.67 -2.11 -17.40
CA TYR A 104 1.78 -1.79 -16.47
C TYR A 104 1.43 -1.28 -15.05
N THR A 105 0.16 -1.10 -14.72
CA THR A 105 -0.33 -0.60 -13.44
C THR A 105 -1.33 -1.57 -12.85
N GLY A 106 -1.03 -2.06 -11.66
CA GLY A 106 -2.00 -2.78 -10.83
C GLY A 106 -3.12 -1.85 -10.33
N ARG A 107 -4.23 -2.42 -9.89
CA ARG A 107 -5.31 -1.65 -9.24
C ARG A 107 -5.97 -2.49 -8.15
N ASN A 108 -6.04 -1.94 -6.96
CA ASN A 108 -6.88 -2.43 -5.86
C ASN A 108 -7.90 -1.36 -5.50
N TYR A 109 -9.09 -1.78 -5.07
CA TYR A 109 -10.13 -0.88 -4.58
C TYR A 109 -10.84 -1.53 -3.40
N GLY A 110 -11.22 -0.72 -2.42
CA GLY A 110 -12.03 -1.09 -1.28
C GLY A 110 -13.12 -0.04 -1.09
N TYR A 111 -14.35 -0.49 -0.85
CA TYR A 111 -15.45 0.40 -0.52
C TYR A 111 -15.66 0.32 0.99
N ILE A 112 -15.69 1.48 1.62
CA ILE A 112 -15.99 1.62 3.04
C ILE A 112 -17.24 2.49 3.16
N THR A 113 -18.17 2.10 4.01
CA THR A 113 -19.30 2.96 4.40
C THR A 113 -18.83 3.85 5.53
N ALA A 114 -18.79 5.16 5.30
CA ALA A 114 -18.33 6.14 6.29
C ALA A 114 -19.43 7.14 6.61
N THR A 115 -19.66 7.39 7.90
CA THR A 115 -20.57 8.43 8.40
C THR A 115 -19.85 9.72 8.81
N VAL A 116 -18.57 9.93 8.39
CA VAL A 116 -17.79 11.21 8.26
C VAL A 116 -16.27 11.09 8.63
N TYR A 117 -15.41 11.82 7.89
CA TYR A 117 -13.96 12.22 7.98
C TYR A 117 -12.75 11.23 8.09
N ILE A 118 -11.83 11.41 7.11
CA ILE A 118 -10.36 11.18 6.90
C ILE A 118 -9.58 10.02 7.60
N ASP A 119 -10.05 9.38 8.67
CA ASP A 119 -9.37 8.23 9.33
C ASP A 119 -9.60 6.88 8.62
N ASN A 120 -10.01 6.94 7.36
CA ASN A 120 -10.72 5.87 6.67
C ASN A 120 -9.95 5.31 5.49
N ALA A 121 -9.09 6.13 4.86
CA ALA A 121 -8.11 5.64 3.89
C ALA A 121 -7.20 4.60 4.56
N GLU A 122 -6.71 4.88 5.77
CA GLU A 122 -5.93 3.93 6.55
C GLU A 122 -6.71 2.62 6.79
N LYS A 123 -7.99 2.70 7.20
CA LYS A 123 -8.84 1.51 7.41
C LYS A 123 -9.07 0.69 6.14
N ALA A 124 -9.35 1.34 5.01
CA ALA A 124 -9.47 0.65 3.72
C ALA A 124 -8.16 -0.04 3.32
N MET A 125 -7.04 0.66 3.51
CA MET A 125 -5.70 0.13 3.24
C MET A 125 -5.31 -1.01 4.20
N ILE A 126 -5.78 -1.00 5.44
CA ILE A 126 -5.63 -2.12 6.40
C ILE A 126 -6.55 -3.30 6.03
N GLN A 127 -7.75 -3.03 5.49
CA GLN A 127 -8.72 -4.08 5.17
C GLN A 127 -8.28 -4.94 3.99
N TRP A 128 -7.67 -4.34 2.97
CA TRP A 128 -7.29 -5.07 1.74
C TRP A 128 -6.29 -6.23 1.98
N PRO A 129 -5.18 -6.05 2.73
CA PRO A 129 -4.29 -7.14 3.13
C PRO A 129 -5.03 -8.26 3.88
N LYS A 130 -5.93 -7.89 4.81
CA LYS A 130 -6.74 -8.86 5.57
C LYS A 130 -7.64 -9.72 4.68
N GLN A 131 -8.21 -9.14 3.63
CA GLN A 131 -9.05 -9.89 2.68
C GLN A 131 -8.24 -10.88 1.84
N LYS A 132 -7.01 -10.51 1.44
CA LYS A 132 -6.13 -11.40 0.67
C LYS A 132 -5.68 -12.60 1.50
N LEU A 133 -5.25 -12.38 2.76
CA LEU A 133 -4.89 -13.47 3.67
C LEU A 133 -6.06 -14.44 3.91
N LYS A 134 -7.29 -13.93 4.10
CA LYS A 134 -8.48 -14.78 4.23
C LYS A 134 -8.78 -15.64 2.99
N LYS A 135 -8.49 -15.12 1.78
CA LYS A 135 -8.72 -15.87 0.53
C LYS A 135 -7.72 -17.01 0.34
N TRP A 136 -6.52 -16.90 0.91
CA TRP A 136 -5.50 -17.96 0.84
C TRP A 136 -5.77 -19.03 1.90
N ALA A 137 -6.32 -18.65 3.05
CA ALA A 137 -6.77 -19.58 4.10
C ALA A 137 -7.94 -20.51 3.72
N ALA A 138 -8.60 -20.27 2.58
CA ALA A 138 -9.81 -20.97 2.14
C ALA A 138 -9.57 -21.84 0.90
N GLN A 139 -8.31 -22.03 0.50
CA GLN A 139 -7.87 -22.97 -0.53
C GLN A 139 -7.11 -24.11 0.13
#